data_AF-A0A924EL45-F1
#
_entry.id   AF-A0A924EL45-F1
#
_cell.length_a   1.000
_cell.length_b   1.000
_cell.length_c   1.000
_cell.angle_alpha   90.00
_cell.angle_beta   90.00
_cell.angle_gamma   90.00
#
_symmetry.space_group_name_H-M   'P 1'
#
loop_
_entity.id
_entity.type
_entity.pdbx_description
1 polymer ?
#
loop_
_entity_poly.entity_id
_entity_poly.type
_entity_poly.pdbx_seq_one_letter_code
_entity_poly.pdbx_strand_id
1 'polypeptide(L)'
;NIFEMAKLCAESPTPIALDEELIGIINFEEKKQLLEQINPQYIILKPALVGGFSGTDEWISLAENLKIGWWITSALESNIGLNAVAQYTFTKNNKMPQGLGTGALFTNNLPSVLELNGDQLSFKI
;
A
#
# COMPACT_ATOMS: atom_id res chain seq x y z
N ASN A 1 15.05 -1.29 -13.71
CA ASN A 1 15.39 -2.47 -14.52
C ASN A 1 14.86 -3.68 -13.77
N ILE A 2 13.87 -4.41 -14.32
CA ILE A 2 13.18 -5.52 -13.64
C ILE A 2 14.17 -6.63 -13.23
N PHE A 3 15.14 -6.95 -14.09
CA PHE A 3 16.10 -8.02 -13.83
C PHE A 3 16.99 -7.72 -12.61
N GLU A 4 17.48 -6.48 -12.51
CA GLU A 4 18.29 -6.07 -11.36
C GLU A 4 17.48 -6.10 -10.05
N MET A 5 16.21 -5.67 -10.08
CA MET A 5 15.36 -5.72 -8.90
C MET A 5 15.04 -7.16 -8.48
N ALA A 6 14.75 -8.04 -9.44
CA ALA A 6 14.54 -9.46 -9.17
C ALA A 6 15.78 -10.10 -8.53
N LYS A 7 16.97 -9.78 -9.04
CA LYS A 7 18.24 -10.24 -8.46
C LYS A 7 18.41 -9.73 -7.03
N LEU A 8 18.14 -8.46 -6.77
CA LEU A 8 18.20 -7.90 -5.41
C LEU A 8 17.20 -8.58 -4.46
N CYS A 9 15.97 -8.81 -4.91
CA CYS A 9 14.96 -9.52 -4.12
C CYS A 9 15.36 -10.96 -3.82
N ALA A 10 16.10 -11.63 -4.72
CA ALA A 10 16.57 -12.99 -4.53
C ALA A 10 17.82 -13.10 -3.62
N GLU A 11 18.73 -12.12 -3.67
CA GLU A 11 20.05 -12.21 -3.04
C GLU A 11 20.19 -11.39 -1.75
N SER A 12 19.37 -10.37 -1.56
CA SER A 12 19.49 -9.46 -0.42
C SER A 12 19.14 -10.16 0.91
N PRO A 13 19.97 -10.04 1.96
CA PRO A 13 19.60 -10.51 3.30
C PRO A 13 18.54 -9.61 3.97
N THR A 14 18.32 -8.40 3.43
CA THR A 14 17.30 -7.47 3.92
C THR A 14 16.07 -7.56 3.01
N PRO A 15 14.86 -7.81 3.57
CA PRO A 15 13.63 -7.86 2.79
C PRO A 15 13.38 -6.56 2.01
N ILE A 16 12.93 -6.70 0.76
CA ILE A 16 12.65 -5.60 -0.15
C ILE A 16 11.14 -5.45 -0.32
N ALA A 17 10.67 -4.20 -0.27
CA ALA A 17 9.30 -3.82 -0.58
C ALA A 17 9.28 -2.97 -1.85
N LEU A 18 8.41 -3.30 -2.81
CA LEU A 18 8.19 -2.47 -3.99
C LEU A 18 7.17 -1.37 -3.69
N ASP A 19 7.39 -0.17 -4.22
CA ASP A 19 6.48 0.97 -4.06
C ASP A 19 6.24 1.64 -5.42
N GLU A 20 7.16 2.48 -5.89
CA GLU A 20 7.02 3.19 -7.16
C GLU A 20 6.90 2.26 -8.37
N GLU A 21 7.44 1.04 -8.30
CA GLU A 21 7.32 0.03 -9.36
C GLU A 21 5.87 -0.38 -9.67
N LEU A 22 4.94 -0.16 -8.74
CA LEU A 22 3.52 -0.54 -8.88
C LEU A 22 2.69 0.55 -9.57
N ILE A 23 3.20 1.79 -9.60
CA ILE A 23 2.44 2.97 -10.02
C ILE A 23 2.16 2.94 -11.52
N GLY A 24 0.90 3.15 -11.89
CA GLY A 24 0.47 3.20 -13.30
C GLY A 24 0.22 1.84 -13.95
N ILE A 25 0.53 0.73 -13.28
CA ILE A 25 0.21 -0.62 -13.76
C ILE A 25 -1.23 -0.96 -13.35
N ILE A 26 -2.17 -0.79 -14.28
CA ILE A 26 -3.60 -1.01 -14.04
C ILE A 26 -4.06 -2.37 -14.58
N ASN A 27 -3.47 -2.86 -15.66
CA ASN A 27 -3.87 -4.13 -16.26
C ASN A 27 -3.50 -5.31 -15.34
N PHE A 28 -4.47 -6.18 -15.05
CA PHE A 28 -4.29 -7.31 -14.14
C PHE A 28 -3.12 -8.24 -14.54
N GLU A 29 -2.97 -8.55 -15.82
CA GLU A 29 -1.89 -9.42 -16.29
C GLU A 29 -0.51 -8.76 -16.16
N GLU A 30 -0.43 -7.44 -16.36
CA GLU A 30 0.83 -6.70 -16.13
C GLU A 30 1.20 -6.69 -14.65
N LYS A 31 0.23 -6.53 -13.73
CA LYS A 31 0.45 -6.63 -12.28
C LYS A 31 1.03 -8.00 -11.91
N LYS A 32 0.39 -9.05 -12.43
CA LYS A 32 0.80 -10.44 -12.20
C LYS A 32 2.21 -10.69 -12.72
N GLN A 33 2.49 -10.31 -13.97
CA GLN A 33 3.81 -10.46 -14.58
C GLN A 33 4.89 -9.74 -13.77
N LEU A 34 4.62 -8.53 -13.27
CA LEU A 34 5.58 -7.80 -12.43
C LEU A 34 5.93 -8.60 -11.17
N LEU A 35 4.93 -9.06 -10.41
CA LEU A 35 5.18 -9.80 -9.16
C LEU A 35 5.85 -11.15 -9.41
N GLU A 36 5.45 -11.87 -10.46
CA GLU A 36 6.07 -13.15 -10.82
C GLU A 36 7.54 -12.98 -11.24
N GLN A 37 7.87 -11.88 -11.92
CA GLN A 37 9.23 -11.61 -12.38
C GLN A 37 10.16 -11.10 -11.26
N ILE A 38 9.69 -10.19 -10.42
CA ILE A 38 10.51 -9.59 -9.36
C ILE A 38 10.51 -10.46 -8.10
N ASN A 39 9.39 -11.09 -7.78
CA ASN A 39 9.17 -11.89 -6.57
C ASN A 39 9.69 -11.22 -5.28
N PRO A 40 9.23 -10.00 -4.96
CA PRO A 40 9.68 -9.25 -3.79
C PRO A 40 9.18 -9.88 -2.49
N GLN A 41 9.80 -9.53 -1.35
CA GLN A 41 9.26 -9.96 -0.05
C GLN A 41 7.98 -9.21 0.30
N TYR A 42 7.87 -7.94 -0.10
CA TYR A 42 6.71 -7.11 0.17
C TYR A 42 6.31 -6.20 -0.99
N ILE A 43 5.08 -5.69 -0.94
CA ILE A 43 4.61 -4.55 -1.75
C ILE A 43 3.92 -3.49 -0.88
N ILE A 44 4.09 -2.22 -1.26
CA ILE A 44 3.49 -1.05 -0.61
C ILE A 44 2.33 -0.55 -1.47
N LEU A 45 1.13 -0.58 -0.92
CA LEU A 45 -0.08 -0.24 -1.67
C LEU A 45 -0.53 1.18 -1.32
N LYS A 46 -0.52 2.06 -2.32
CA LYS A 46 -1.07 3.42 -2.27
C LYS A 46 -2.35 3.46 -3.11
N PRO A 47 -3.57 3.30 -2.54
CA PRO A 47 -4.79 3.14 -3.33
C PRO A 47 -5.01 4.22 -4.39
N ALA A 48 -4.64 5.47 -4.09
CA ALA A 48 -4.72 6.58 -5.04
C ALA A 48 -3.84 6.42 -6.30
N LEU A 49 -2.79 5.58 -6.26
CA LEU A 49 -1.79 5.43 -7.32
C LEU A 49 -1.83 4.06 -8.02
N VAL A 50 -2.55 3.09 -7.47
CA VAL A 50 -2.57 1.69 -7.97
C VAL A 50 -3.94 1.24 -8.48
N GLY A 51 -4.78 2.19 -8.90
CA GLY A 51 -6.09 1.91 -9.50
C GLY A 51 -7.26 1.91 -8.50
N GLY A 52 -7.15 2.69 -7.41
CA GLY A 52 -8.19 2.78 -6.38
C GLY A 52 -8.30 1.51 -5.55
N PHE A 53 -9.39 1.38 -4.81
CA PHE A 53 -9.63 0.21 -3.94
C PHE A 53 -9.75 -1.10 -4.73
N SER A 54 -10.41 -1.09 -5.89
CA SER A 54 -10.51 -2.27 -6.75
C SER A 54 -9.13 -2.72 -7.26
N GLY A 55 -8.31 -1.77 -7.74
CA GLY A 55 -6.96 -2.09 -8.19
C GLY A 55 -6.06 -2.56 -7.05
N THR A 56 -6.27 -2.03 -5.84
CA THR A 56 -5.59 -2.47 -4.62
C THR A 56 -5.98 -3.90 -4.23
N ASP A 57 -7.26 -4.27 -4.35
CA ASP A 57 -7.74 -5.63 -4.08
C ASP A 57 -7.11 -6.66 -5.04
N GLU A 58 -6.93 -6.30 -6.31
CA GLU A 58 -6.22 -7.15 -7.27
C GLU A 58 -4.76 -7.37 -6.86
N TRP A 59 -4.05 -6.30 -6.44
CA TRP A 59 -2.68 -6.41 -5.96
C TRP A 59 -2.57 -7.27 -4.70
N ILE A 60 -3.48 -7.09 -3.73
CA ILE A 60 -3.55 -7.91 -2.51
C ILE A 60 -3.74 -9.38 -2.87
N SER A 61 -4.71 -9.68 -3.74
CA SER A 61 -4.99 -11.06 -4.19
C SER A 61 -3.78 -11.70 -4.87
N LEU A 62 -3.11 -10.98 -5.77
CA LEU A 62 -1.90 -11.48 -6.43
C LEU A 62 -0.75 -11.69 -5.43
N ALA A 63 -0.54 -10.76 -4.51
CA ALA A 63 0.50 -10.85 -3.49
C ALA A 63 0.27 -12.05 -2.56
N GLU A 64 -0.96 -12.25 -2.07
CA GLU A 64 -1.31 -13.38 -1.20
C GLU A 64 -1.13 -14.73 -1.91
N ASN A 65 -1.54 -14.84 -3.17
CA ASN A 65 -1.35 -16.04 -3.98
C ASN A 65 0.14 -16.38 -4.18
N LEU A 66 0.99 -15.37 -4.31
CA LEU A 66 2.44 -15.51 -4.46
C LEU A 66 3.18 -15.52 -3.12
N LYS A 67 2.48 -15.43 -1.98
CA LYS A 67 3.03 -15.35 -0.62
C LYS A 67 3.94 -14.13 -0.39
N ILE A 68 3.63 -13.03 -1.06
CA ILE A 68 4.28 -11.72 -0.92
C ILE A 68 3.52 -10.95 0.17
N GLY A 69 4.24 -10.39 1.14
CA GLY A 69 3.63 -9.56 2.17
C GLY A 69 3.20 -8.21 1.62
N TRP A 70 2.30 -7.51 2.30
CA TRP A 70 1.87 -6.19 1.84
C TRP A 70 1.39 -5.33 3.00
N TRP A 71 1.42 -4.01 2.82
CA TRP A 71 0.71 -3.06 3.67
C TRP A 71 0.22 -1.87 2.83
N ILE A 72 -0.76 -1.15 3.36
CA ILE A 72 -1.33 0.04 2.75
C ILE A 72 -0.69 1.28 3.35
N THR A 73 -0.47 2.27 2.51
CA THR A 73 -0.02 3.62 2.91
C THR A 73 -0.91 4.69 2.30
N SER A 74 -0.97 5.85 2.96
CA SER A 74 -1.53 7.06 2.37
C SER A 74 -0.54 7.68 1.37
N ALA A 75 -1.06 8.46 0.43
CA ALA A 75 -0.30 9.13 -0.63
C ALA A 75 -0.55 10.64 -0.65
N LEU A 76 -0.45 11.28 0.53
CA LEU A 76 -0.65 12.73 0.71
C LEU A 76 -2.06 13.22 0.33
N GLU A 77 -3.08 12.39 0.56
CA GLU A 77 -4.47 12.83 0.38
C GLU A 77 -4.87 13.85 1.46
N SER A 78 -5.92 14.62 1.19
CA SER A 78 -6.61 15.37 2.25
C SER A 78 -7.25 14.42 3.27
N ASN A 79 -7.77 14.99 4.36
CA ASN A 79 -8.46 14.21 5.39
C ASN A 79 -9.67 13.40 4.87
N ILE A 80 -10.27 13.77 3.73
CA ILE A 80 -11.29 12.94 3.07
C ILE A 80 -10.68 11.64 2.54
N GLY A 81 -9.58 11.73 1.79
CA GLY A 81 -8.93 10.56 1.21
C GLY A 81 -8.30 9.69 2.28
N LEU A 82 -7.63 10.28 3.27
CA LEU A 82 -7.10 9.54 4.41
C LEU A 82 -8.20 8.80 5.17
N ASN A 83 -9.37 9.43 5.38
CA ASN A 83 -10.51 8.77 6.01
C ASN A 83 -11.01 7.56 5.21
N ALA A 84 -11.12 7.69 3.89
CA ALA A 84 -11.52 6.58 3.02
C ALA A 84 -10.48 5.43 3.05
N VAL A 85 -9.19 5.75 2.95
CA VAL A 85 -8.11 4.76 2.98
C VAL A 85 -8.03 4.06 4.34
N ALA A 86 -8.20 4.78 5.46
CA ALA A 86 -8.19 4.19 6.80
C ALA A 86 -9.32 3.18 6.99
N GLN A 87 -10.54 3.52 6.59
CA GLN A 87 -11.68 2.60 6.66
C GLN A 87 -11.47 1.38 5.77
N TYR A 88 -11.05 1.59 4.52
CA TYR A 88 -10.75 0.49 3.59
C TYR A 88 -9.66 -0.44 4.17
N THR A 89 -8.57 0.13 4.69
CA THR A 89 -7.46 -0.62 5.28
C THR A 89 -7.93 -1.48 6.45
N PHE A 90 -8.80 -0.95 7.32
CA PHE A 90 -9.37 -1.69 8.45
C PHE A 90 -10.11 -2.97 8.00
N THR A 91 -10.82 -2.93 6.87
CA THR A 91 -11.57 -4.11 6.36
C THR A 91 -10.69 -5.30 5.99
N LYS A 92 -9.40 -5.06 5.71
CA LYS A 92 -8.49 -6.12 5.23
C LYS A 92 -7.92 -7.00 6.34
N ASN A 93 -8.12 -6.62 7.60
CA ASN A 93 -7.70 -7.41 8.77
C ASN A 93 -6.20 -7.80 8.78
N ASN A 94 -5.37 -7.08 8.03
CA ASN A 94 -3.93 -7.28 8.00
C ASN A 94 -3.33 -6.83 9.34
N LYS A 95 -2.56 -7.73 9.97
CA LYS A 95 -1.99 -7.50 11.31
C LYS A 95 -0.70 -6.68 11.29
N MET A 96 -0.10 -6.47 10.13
CA MET A 96 1.07 -5.59 10.03
C MET A 96 0.68 -4.12 10.27
N PRO A 97 1.56 -3.29 10.86
CA PRO A 97 1.38 -1.85 10.89
C PRO A 97 1.17 -1.26 9.50
N GLN A 98 0.37 -0.19 9.40
CA GLN A 98 -0.03 0.44 8.15
C GLN A 98 0.50 1.89 8.10
N GLY A 99 0.89 2.38 6.93
CA GLY A 99 1.54 3.69 6.77
C GLY A 99 0.58 4.83 6.44
N LEU A 100 -0.39 5.11 7.32
CA LEU A 100 -1.48 6.07 7.05
C LEU A 100 -1.20 7.50 7.53
N GLY A 101 -0.02 7.78 8.07
CA GLY A 101 0.28 9.07 8.73
C GLY A 101 0.46 10.27 7.80
N THR A 102 0.74 10.06 6.51
CA THR A 102 1.16 11.15 5.61
C THR A 102 0.02 12.08 5.16
N GLY A 103 -1.25 11.66 5.29
CA GLY A 103 -2.41 12.50 4.96
C GLY A 103 -2.66 13.69 5.90
N ALA A 104 -1.93 13.78 7.02
CA ALA A 104 -2.13 14.79 8.07
C ALA A 104 -1.18 16.01 7.97
N LEU A 105 -0.44 16.18 6.86
CA LEU A 105 0.63 17.18 6.75
C LEU A 105 0.15 18.62 6.41
N PHE A 106 -1.08 18.79 5.93
CA PHE A 106 -1.56 20.09 5.43
C PHE A 106 -2.00 21.04 6.55
N THR A 107 -1.59 22.31 6.48
CA THR A 107 -2.01 23.37 7.44
C THR A 107 -3.44 23.86 7.21
N ASN A 108 -3.98 23.63 6.02
CA ASN A 108 -5.34 24.01 5.60
C ASN A 108 -6.18 22.76 5.27
N ASN A 109 -5.97 21.67 6.01
CA ASN A 109 -6.70 20.43 5.80
C ASN A 109 -8.17 20.54 6.19
N LEU A 110 -9.00 19.64 5.66
CA LEU A 110 -10.41 19.54 6.02
C LEU A 110 -10.57 19.00 7.45
N PRO A 111 -11.62 19.34 8.20
CA PRO A 111 -11.89 18.72 9.50
C PRO A 111 -11.95 17.19 9.39
N SER A 112 -11.40 16.48 10.38
CA SER A 112 -11.37 15.02 10.41
C SER A 112 -11.92 14.46 11.70
N VAL A 113 -12.64 13.35 11.58
CA VAL A 113 -13.06 12.48 12.69
C VAL A 113 -12.01 11.43 13.04
N LEU A 114 -10.90 11.35 12.28
CA LEU A 114 -9.78 10.50 12.63
C LEU A 114 -8.91 11.16 13.70
N GLU A 115 -8.36 10.34 14.57
CA GLU A 115 -7.33 10.70 15.55
C GLU A 115 -6.22 9.65 15.59
N LEU A 116 -4.99 10.12 15.79
CA LEU A 116 -3.82 9.28 15.95
C LEU A 116 -3.36 9.37 17.40
N ASN A 117 -3.51 8.27 18.14
CA ASN A 117 -3.05 8.13 19.52
C ASN A 117 -1.85 7.19 19.54
N GLY A 118 -0.65 7.76 19.62
CA GLY A 118 0.59 6.99 19.45
C GLY A 118 0.68 6.43 18.02
N ASP A 119 0.66 5.11 17.89
CA ASP A 119 0.70 4.36 16.63
C ASP A 119 -0.69 3.87 16.16
N GLN A 120 -1.77 4.23 16.87
CA GLN A 120 -3.12 3.77 16.58
C GLN A 120 -3.96 4.88 15.95
N LEU A 121 -4.40 4.65 14.72
CA LEU A 121 -5.36 5.50 14.02
C LEU A 121 -6.79 5.01 14.28
N SER A 122 -7.65 5.88 14.79
CA SER A 122 -9.04 5.53 15.14
C SER A 122 -10.01 6.68 14.89
N PHE A 123 -11.30 6.43 15.04
CA PHE A 123 -12.30 7.50 15.06
C PHE A 123 -12.38 8.12 16.45
N LYS A 124 -12.49 9.45 16.50
CA LYS A 124 -12.85 10.21 17.70
C LYS A 124 -14.17 9.68 18.25
N ILE A 125 -14.18 9.35 19.55
CA ILE A 125 -15.38 8.91 20.30
C ILE A 125 -16.05 10.13 20.94
#